data_AF-G7GWI8-F1
#
_entry.id   AF-G7GWI8-F1
#
_cell.length_a   1.000
_cell.length_b   1.000
_cell.length_c   1.000
_cell.angle_alpha   90.00
_cell.angle_beta   90.00
_cell.angle_gamma   90.00
#
_symmetry.space_group_name_H-M   'P 1'
#
loop_
_entity.id
_entity.type
_entity.pdbx_description
1 polymer ?
#
loop_
_entity_poly.entity_id
_entity_poly.type
_entity_poly.pdbx_seq_one_letter_code
_entity_poly.pdbx_strand_id
1 'polypeptide(L)'
;MQSEIEALRTLKAQYCRFLDTRDRDGWRSLFADDLVVRLDMAPATLGGDPQTAPPIEGADTFVSYTLGALDGVRSVHHVHTPEIELTSDDTATGIWAMEDWLIFPNGAELHGAGHYHETYRTTGDRWQITSLHLTRTVVKVTEPTA
;
A
#
# COMPACT_ATOMS: atom_id res chain seq x y z
N MET A 1 26.63 1.25 -7.50
CA MET A 1 25.24 1.04 -7.97
C MET A 1 24.44 0.50 -6.79
N GLN A 2 23.20 0.95 -6.63
CA GLN A 2 22.29 0.40 -5.63
C GLN A 2 21.94 -1.05 -6.01
N SER A 3 21.74 -1.94 -5.05
CA SER A 3 21.27 -3.30 -5.34
C SER A 3 19.76 -3.30 -5.63
N GLU A 4 19.27 -4.30 -6.36
CA GLU A 4 17.84 -4.44 -6.66
C GLU A 4 16.96 -4.48 -5.39
N ILE A 5 17.44 -5.16 -4.33
CA ILE A 5 16.75 -5.20 -3.03
C ILE A 5 16.64 -3.80 -2.41
N GLU A 6 17.71 -2.99 -2.48
CA GLU A 6 17.67 -1.62 -1.97
C GLU A 6 16.81 -0.69 -2.85
N ALA A 7 16.73 -0.96 -4.15
CA ALA A 7 15.81 -0.24 -5.05
C ALA A 7 14.34 -0.53 -4.70
N LEU A 8 13.98 -1.79 -4.42
CA LEU A 8 12.64 -2.18 -3.94
C LEU A 8 12.30 -1.59 -2.56
N ARG A 9 13.27 -1.56 -1.63
CA ARG A 9 13.12 -0.86 -0.34
C ARG A 9 12.89 0.64 -0.52
N THR A 10 13.64 1.26 -1.42
CA THR A 10 13.47 2.68 -1.76
C THR A 10 12.10 2.92 -2.37
N LEU A 11 11.64 2.06 -3.27
CA LEU A 11 10.31 2.12 -3.87
C LEU A 11 9.21 2.10 -2.80
N LYS A 12 9.25 1.15 -1.85
CA LYS A 12 8.22 1.09 -0.81
C LYS A 12 8.31 2.26 0.17
N ALA A 13 9.51 2.74 0.51
CA ALA A 13 9.66 3.95 1.31
C ALA A 13 9.08 5.19 0.62
N GLN A 14 9.26 5.29 -0.71
CA GLN A 14 8.64 6.32 -1.54
C GLN A 14 7.11 6.17 -1.58
N TYR A 15 6.59 4.95 -1.67
CA TYR A 15 5.15 4.68 -1.60
C TYR A 15 4.53 5.32 -0.35
N CYS A 16 5.09 5.06 0.83
CA CYS A 16 4.58 5.62 2.09
C CYS A 16 4.67 7.15 2.10
N ARG A 17 5.86 7.69 1.83
CA ARG A 17 6.11 9.13 1.88
C ARG A 17 5.25 9.89 0.88
N PHE A 18 5.16 9.45 -0.37
CA PHE A 18 4.37 10.12 -1.40
C PHE A 18 2.88 10.06 -1.11
N LEU A 19 2.39 8.92 -0.61
CA LEU A 19 0.99 8.82 -0.19
C LEU A 19 0.68 9.83 0.90
N ASP A 20 1.45 9.84 2.00
CA ASP A 20 1.21 10.72 3.15
C ASP A 20 1.40 12.21 2.85
N THR A 21 2.25 12.54 1.88
CA THR A 21 2.45 13.93 1.42
C THR A 21 1.56 14.33 0.24
N ARG A 22 0.69 13.42 -0.23
CA ARG A 22 -0.21 13.61 -1.38
C ARG A 22 0.53 13.96 -2.69
N ASP A 23 1.75 13.45 -2.86
CA ASP A 23 2.50 13.58 -4.11
C ASP A 23 1.91 12.63 -5.17
N ARG A 24 0.87 13.11 -5.86
CA ARG A 24 0.10 12.32 -6.82
C ARG A 24 0.97 11.74 -7.94
N ASP A 25 1.80 12.58 -8.53
CA ASP A 25 2.60 12.19 -9.71
C ASP A 25 3.74 11.26 -9.29
N GLY A 26 4.40 11.56 -8.16
CA GLY A 26 5.41 10.69 -7.56
C GLY A 26 4.83 9.32 -7.21
N TRP A 27 3.68 9.29 -6.54
CA TRP A 27 3.02 8.04 -6.15
C TRP A 27 2.55 7.23 -7.37
N ARG A 28 1.92 7.87 -8.36
CA ARG A 28 1.50 7.22 -9.61
C ARG A 28 2.66 6.55 -10.35
N SER A 29 3.84 7.15 -10.28
CA SER A 29 5.03 6.62 -10.96
C SER A 29 5.48 5.25 -10.41
N LEU A 30 5.12 4.90 -9.17
CA LEU A 30 5.53 3.66 -8.53
C LEU A 30 4.78 2.42 -9.06
N PHE A 31 3.70 2.61 -9.81
CA PHE A 31 2.83 1.54 -10.27
C PHE A 31 2.99 1.28 -11.76
N ALA A 32 2.93 0.01 -12.16
CA ALA A 32 2.75 -0.37 -13.55
C ALA A 32 1.32 -0.03 -14.00
N ASP A 33 1.12 0.27 -15.29
CA ASP A 33 -0.18 0.72 -15.80
C ASP A 33 -1.28 -0.33 -15.60
N ASP A 34 -0.92 -1.61 -15.68
CA ASP A 34 -1.75 -2.79 -15.46
C ASP A 34 -1.80 -3.27 -13.99
N LEU A 35 -1.56 -2.37 -13.03
CA LEU A 35 -1.68 -2.64 -11.59
C LEU A 35 -3.01 -3.31 -11.24
N VAL A 36 -2.96 -4.33 -10.38
CA VAL A 36 -4.16 -4.92 -9.74
C VAL A 36 -4.04 -4.81 -8.23
N VAL A 37 -5.03 -4.20 -7.58
CA VAL A 37 -5.07 -4.03 -6.12
C VAL A 37 -6.23 -4.78 -5.50
N ARG A 38 -5.96 -5.49 -4.39
CA ARG A 38 -6.96 -6.10 -3.50
C ARG A 38 -6.81 -5.52 -2.10
N LEU A 39 -7.92 -5.19 -1.46
CA LEU A 39 -7.93 -4.61 -0.12
C LEU A 39 -8.86 -5.42 0.77
N ASP A 40 -8.31 -6.04 1.81
CA ASP A 40 -9.10 -6.62 2.88
C ASP A 40 -9.55 -5.50 3.82
N MET A 41 -10.85 -5.48 4.13
CA MET A 41 -11.47 -4.45 4.95
C MET A 41 -11.63 -4.90 6.42
N ALA A 42 -11.45 -6.19 6.70
CA ALA A 42 -11.56 -6.77 8.03
C ALA A 42 -10.41 -7.77 8.32
N PRO A 43 -10.03 -7.98 9.60
CA PRO A 43 -9.02 -8.98 9.95
C PRO A 43 -9.44 -10.42 9.64
N ALA A 44 -8.56 -11.19 9.00
CA ALA A 44 -8.81 -12.60 8.66
C ALA A 44 -8.00 -13.60 9.50
N THR A 45 -7.02 -13.14 10.30
CA THR A 45 -6.03 -13.98 11.02
C THR A 45 -6.61 -14.91 12.09
N LEU A 46 -7.92 -14.89 12.33
CA LEU A 46 -8.66 -15.77 13.25
C LEU A 46 -9.80 -16.55 12.57
N GLY A 47 -9.69 -16.79 11.26
CA GLY A 47 -10.73 -17.46 10.47
C GLY A 47 -11.93 -16.58 10.16
N GLY A 48 -11.77 -15.26 10.30
CA GLY A 48 -12.76 -14.27 9.88
C GLY A 48 -12.78 -14.08 8.37
N ASP A 49 -13.91 -13.61 7.84
CA ASP A 49 -14.00 -13.17 6.45
C ASP A 49 -13.23 -11.83 6.31
N PRO A 50 -12.21 -11.74 5.42
CA PRO A 50 -11.46 -10.51 5.19
C PRO A 50 -12.32 -9.36 4.64
N GLN A 51 -13.54 -9.63 4.17
CA GLN A 51 -14.39 -8.66 3.48
C GLN A 51 -13.64 -7.97 2.35
N THR A 52 -12.92 -8.76 1.54
CA THR A 52 -12.11 -8.24 0.44
C THR A 52 -12.97 -7.46 -0.54
N ALA A 53 -12.63 -6.19 -0.75
CA ALA A 53 -13.33 -5.32 -1.70
C ALA A 53 -13.15 -5.84 -3.15
N PRO A 54 -14.04 -5.45 -4.09
CA PRO A 54 -13.80 -5.69 -5.51
C PRO A 54 -12.41 -5.19 -5.92
N PRO A 55 -11.71 -5.92 -6.81
CA PRO A 55 -10.36 -5.52 -7.22
C PRO A 55 -10.39 -4.17 -7.92
N ILE A 56 -9.36 -3.37 -7.68
CA ILE A 56 -9.13 -2.11 -8.38
C ILE A 56 -8.10 -2.40 -9.48
N GLU A 57 -8.49 -2.16 -10.73
CA GLU A 57 -7.66 -2.40 -11.90
C GLU A 57 -7.19 -1.08 -12.51
N GLY A 58 -5.89 -1.01 -12.79
CA GLY A 58 -5.23 0.13 -13.39
C GLY A 58 -4.69 1.13 -12.37
N ALA A 59 -3.46 1.60 -12.61
CA ALA A 59 -2.77 2.52 -11.72
C ALA A 59 -3.51 3.86 -11.55
N ASP A 60 -4.06 4.43 -12.62
CA ASP A 60 -4.77 5.72 -12.56
C ASP A 60 -6.07 5.63 -11.76
N THR A 61 -6.79 4.50 -11.88
CA THR A 61 -7.99 4.20 -11.09
C THR A 61 -7.62 4.11 -9.61
N PHE A 62 -6.58 3.35 -9.27
CA PHE A 62 -6.13 3.17 -7.89
C PHE A 62 -5.65 4.48 -7.26
N VAL A 63 -4.87 5.28 -7.99
CA VAL A 63 -4.39 6.58 -7.51
C VAL A 63 -5.55 7.53 -7.24
N SER A 64 -6.50 7.61 -8.16
CA SER A 64 -7.65 8.50 -8.01
C SER A 64 -8.57 8.05 -6.87
N TYR A 65 -8.83 6.75 -6.74
CA TYR A 65 -9.61 6.17 -5.65
C TYR A 65 -8.98 6.49 -4.29
N THR A 66 -7.68 6.20 -4.12
CA THR A 66 -7.01 6.30 -2.83
C THR A 66 -6.85 7.75 -2.40
N LEU A 67 -6.41 8.64 -3.30
CA LEU A 67 -6.26 10.06 -2.96
C LEU A 67 -7.60 10.73 -2.70
N GLY A 68 -8.67 10.30 -3.38
CA GLY A 68 -10.03 10.74 -3.07
C GLY A 68 -10.49 10.30 -1.69
N ALA A 69 -10.21 9.05 -1.30
CA ALA A 69 -10.52 8.53 0.04
C ALA A 69 -9.72 9.22 1.16
N LEU A 70 -8.57 9.80 0.83
CA LEU A 70 -7.70 10.52 1.75
C LEU A 70 -7.88 12.05 1.73
N ASP A 71 -8.88 12.57 1.00
CA ASP A 71 -9.15 14.00 0.96
C ASP A 71 -9.56 14.53 2.35
N GLY A 72 -8.86 15.56 2.83
CA GLY A 72 -9.01 16.09 4.19
C GLY A 72 -8.55 15.15 5.33
N VAL A 73 -8.16 13.91 5.03
CA VAL A 73 -7.69 12.93 6.02
C VAL A 73 -6.20 13.15 6.28
N ARG A 74 -5.77 13.16 7.54
CA ARG A 74 -4.34 13.04 7.87
C ARG A 74 -4.00 11.55 7.94
N SER A 75 -2.96 11.12 7.22
CA SER A 75 -2.56 9.72 7.18
C SER A 75 -1.11 9.53 7.57
N VAL A 76 -0.82 8.36 8.12
CA VAL A 76 0.52 7.81 8.29
C VAL A 76 0.50 6.40 7.75
N HIS A 77 1.45 6.06 6.88
CA HIS A 77 1.69 4.70 6.41
C HIS A 77 3.13 4.31 6.72
N HIS A 78 3.30 3.33 7.60
CA HIS A 78 4.61 2.77 7.91
C HIS A 78 4.71 1.34 7.39
N VAL A 79 5.91 1.00 6.94
CA VAL A 79 6.30 -0.37 6.66
C VAL A 79 7.55 -0.73 7.44
N HIS A 80 7.68 -2.01 7.74
CA HIS A 80 8.81 -2.55 8.49
C HIS A 80 9.67 -3.47 7.62
N THR A 81 10.57 -4.22 8.27
CA THR A 81 11.51 -5.13 7.60
C THR A 81 10.78 -6.05 6.62
N PRO A 82 11.15 -6.06 5.34
CA PRO A 82 10.44 -6.84 4.34
C PRO A 82 11.02 -8.24 4.15
N GLU A 83 10.18 -9.12 3.62
CA GLU A 83 10.57 -10.36 2.97
C GLU A 83 10.54 -10.12 1.46
N ILE A 84 11.70 -10.13 0.80
CA ILE A 84 11.81 -9.85 -0.64
C ILE A 84 12.50 -11.03 -1.32
N GLU A 85 11.94 -11.46 -2.44
CA GLU A 85 12.52 -12.47 -3.33
C GLU A 85 12.65 -11.89 -4.74
N LEU A 86 13.86 -11.93 -5.31
CA LEU A 86 14.08 -11.68 -6.73
C LEU A 86 13.74 -12.96 -7.48
N THR A 87 12.76 -12.91 -8.37
CA THR A 87 12.26 -14.07 -9.12
C THR A 87 12.86 -14.17 -10.52
N SER A 88 13.44 -13.09 -11.03
CA SER A 88 14.27 -13.00 -12.23
C SER A 88 15.14 -11.74 -12.18
N ASP A 89 15.84 -11.42 -13.28
CA ASP A 89 16.56 -10.15 -13.44
C ASP A 89 15.63 -8.93 -13.44
N ASP A 90 14.34 -9.12 -13.72
CA ASP A 90 13.34 -8.06 -13.94
C ASP A 90 12.02 -8.24 -13.16
N THR A 91 11.91 -9.24 -12.29
CA THR A 91 10.72 -9.48 -11.46
C THR A 91 11.09 -9.81 -10.01
N ALA A 92 10.19 -9.46 -9.09
CA ALA A 92 10.35 -9.75 -7.67
C ALA A 92 8.99 -9.87 -6.96
N THR A 93 9.00 -10.43 -5.75
CA THR A 93 7.88 -10.43 -4.81
C THR A 93 8.31 -9.77 -3.49
N GLY A 94 7.33 -9.28 -2.74
CA GLY A 94 7.58 -8.63 -1.45
C GLY A 94 6.43 -8.79 -0.48
N ILE A 95 6.75 -9.04 0.79
CA ILE A 95 5.82 -8.91 1.91
C ILE A 95 6.33 -7.81 2.84
N TRP A 96 5.45 -6.86 3.15
CA TRP A 96 5.74 -5.74 4.04
C TRP A 96 4.77 -5.76 5.20
N ALA A 97 5.27 -6.00 6.42
CA ALA A 97 4.50 -5.66 7.61
C ALA A 97 4.23 -4.14 7.60
N MET A 98 2.98 -3.76 7.82
CA MET A 98 2.52 -2.38 7.71
C MET A 98 1.66 -1.96 8.88
N GLU A 99 1.69 -0.66 9.18
CA GLU A 99 0.78 0.04 10.09
C GLU A 99 0.25 1.31 9.40
N ASP A 100 -1.05 1.58 9.50
CA ASP A 100 -1.70 2.77 8.95
C ASP A 100 -2.55 3.48 10.00
N TRP A 101 -2.40 4.79 10.10
CA TRP A 101 -3.20 5.63 10.99
C TRP A 101 -3.82 6.77 10.21
N LEU A 102 -5.15 6.76 10.16
CA LEU A 102 -5.97 7.75 9.48
C LEU A 102 -6.75 8.56 10.51
N ILE A 103 -6.63 9.88 10.45
CA ILE A 103 -7.39 10.82 11.29
C ILE A 103 -8.29 11.64 10.37
N PHE A 104 -9.60 11.42 10.48
CA PHE A 104 -10.62 12.02 9.63
C PHE A 104 -10.96 13.45 10.10
N PRO A 105 -11.52 14.31 9.23
CA PRO A 105 -11.89 15.69 9.58
C PRO A 105 -12.87 15.81 10.74
N ASN A 106 -13.74 14.83 10.93
CA ASN A 106 -14.71 14.78 12.03
C ASN A 106 -14.09 14.35 13.37
N GLY A 107 -12.78 14.03 13.41
CA GLY A 107 -12.09 13.55 14.60
C GLY A 107 -12.15 12.03 14.81
N ALA A 108 -12.81 11.28 13.92
CA ALA A 108 -12.74 9.83 13.95
C ALA A 108 -11.33 9.36 13.55
N GLU A 109 -10.93 8.20 14.05
CA GLU A 109 -9.64 7.60 13.72
C GLU A 109 -9.80 6.14 13.30
N LEU A 110 -8.99 5.73 12.32
CA LEU A 110 -8.74 4.33 11.99
C LEU A 110 -7.26 4.05 12.21
N HIS A 111 -6.96 3.07 13.05
CA HIS A 111 -5.61 2.54 13.23
C HIS A 111 -5.59 1.06 12.86
N GLY A 112 -4.80 0.70 11.86
CA GLY A 112 -4.75 -0.65 11.33
C GLY A 112 -3.34 -1.19 11.21
N ALA A 113 -3.23 -2.51 11.19
CA ALA A 113 -1.99 -3.23 10.96
C ALA A 113 -2.25 -4.49 10.14
N GLY A 114 -1.25 -4.92 9.38
CA GLY A 114 -1.37 -6.06 8.49
C GLY A 114 -0.15 -6.22 7.60
N HIS A 115 -0.37 -6.71 6.37
CA HIS A 115 0.71 -6.90 5.42
C HIS A 115 0.30 -6.44 4.03
N TYR A 116 1.25 -5.86 3.30
CA TYR A 116 1.18 -5.77 1.85
C TYR A 116 1.86 -6.98 1.24
N HIS A 117 1.16 -7.71 0.39
CA HIS A 117 1.73 -8.72 -0.51
C HIS A 117 1.79 -8.11 -1.90
N GLU A 118 3.01 -7.99 -2.43
CA GLU A 118 3.27 -7.24 -3.65
C GLU A 118 4.08 -8.05 -4.64
N THR A 119 3.83 -7.77 -5.92
CA THR A 119 4.66 -8.23 -7.02
C THR A 119 5.23 -7.01 -7.75
N TYR A 120 6.42 -7.17 -8.30
CA TYR A 120 7.14 -6.10 -8.98
C TYR A 120 7.65 -6.54 -10.34
N ARG A 121 7.76 -5.57 -11.24
CA ARG A 121 8.55 -5.71 -12.47
C ARG A 121 9.38 -4.46 -12.70
N THR A 122 10.51 -4.62 -13.36
CA THR A 122 11.29 -3.50 -13.86
C THR A 122 10.74 -3.05 -15.22
N THR A 123 10.55 -1.75 -15.40
CA THR A 123 10.27 -1.13 -16.70
C THR A 123 11.40 -0.17 -17.03
N GLY A 124 12.33 -0.59 -17.90
CA GLY A 124 13.58 0.13 -18.14
C GLY A 124 14.54 -0.03 -16.95
N ASP A 125 14.85 1.07 -16.26
CA ASP A 125 15.77 1.07 -15.11
C ASP A 125 15.04 1.31 -13.77
N ARG A 126 13.71 1.15 -13.73
CA ARG A 126 12.92 1.40 -12.52
C ARG A 126 11.96 0.26 -12.21
N TRP A 127 11.99 -0.20 -10.96
CA TRP A 127 10.99 -1.10 -10.40
C TRP A 127 9.63 -0.41 -10.28
N GLN A 128 8.58 -1.18 -10.52
CA GLN A 128 7.19 -0.76 -10.33
C GLN A 128 6.38 -1.88 -9.69
N ILE A 129 5.39 -1.52 -8.87
CA ILE A 129 4.42 -2.43 -8.28
C ILE A 129 3.42 -2.84 -9.37
N THR A 130 3.21 -4.15 -9.49
CA THR A 130 2.32 -4.75 -10.49
C THR A 130 1.08 -5.37 -9.85
N SER A 131 1.19 -5.78 -8.59
CA SER A 131 0.04 -6.08 -7.75
C SER A 131 0.29 -5.70 -6.30
N LEU A 132 -0.78 -5.38 -5.59
CA LEU A 132 -0.78 -5.09 -4.16
C LEU A 132 -2.00 -5.75 -3.53
N HIS A 133 -1.80 -6.60 -2.54
CA HIS A 133 -2.87 -7.11 -1.68
C HIS A 133 -2.60 -6.69 -0.25
N LEU A 134 -3.47 -5.82 0.28
CA LEU A 134 -3.49 -5.49 1.69
C LEU A 134 -4.29 -6.54 2.45
N THR A 135 -3.65 -7.25 3.37
CA THR A 135 -4.30 -8.10 4.37
C THR A 135 -4.35 -7.39 5.71
N ARG A 136 -5.35 -7.69 6.54
CA ARG A 136 -5.53 -7.06 7.86
C ARG A 136 -5.34 -8.07 8.99
N THR A 137 -4.61 -7.65 10.02
CA THR A 137 -4.50 -8.35 11.31
C THR A 137 -5.22 -7.57 12.40
N VAL A 138 -5.19 -6.23 12.33
CA VAL A 138 -5.87 -5.33 13.26
C VAL A 138 -6.55 -4.23 12.47
N VAL A 139 -7.79 -3.91 12.85
CA VAL A 139 -8.48 -2.69 12.47
C VAL A 139 -9.17 -2.16 13.71
N LYS A 140 -8.75 -0.98 14.19
CA LYS A 140 -9.37 -0.29 15.31
C LYS A 140 -9.95 1.03 14.81
N VAL A 141 -11.25 1.20 15.01
CA VAL A 141 -11.94 2.46 14.75
C VAL A 141 -12.23 3.15 16.08
N THR A 142 -11.94 4.44 16.17
CA THR A 142 -12.23 5.29 17.32
C THR A 142 -13.17 6.41 16.89
N GLU A 143 -14.30 6.55 17.58
CA GLU A 143 -15.28 7.61 17.33
C GLU A 143 -14.76 8.98 17.79
N PRO A 144 -15.23 10.08 17.19
CA PRO A 144 -14.94 11.42 17.69
C PRO A 144 -15.35 11.59 19.15
N THR A 145 -14.55 12.31 19.93
CA THR A 145 -14.97 12.71 21.28
C THR A 145 -15.95 13.89 21.14
N ALA A 146 -17.15 13.74 21.72
CA ALA A 146 -18.20 14.76 21.73
C ALA A 146 -17.82 16.01 22.53
#